data_AF-A0A2S9PN44-F1
#
_entry.id   AF-A0A2S9PN44-F1
#
_cell.length_a   1.000
_cell.length_b   1.000
_cell.length_c   1.000
_cell.angle_alpha   90.00
_cell.angle_beta   90.00
_cell.angle_gamma   90.00
#
_symmetry.space_group_name_H-M   'P 1'
#
loop_
_entity.id
_entity.type
_entity.pdbx_description
1 polymer ?
#
loop_
_entity_poly.entity_id
_entity_poly.type
_entity_poly.pdbx_seq_one_letter_code
_entity_poly.pdbx_strand_id
1 'polypeptide(L)'
;MPKDAAVEEFARLVRGLKARDGRSYEALGRRLSVSASTLHRYCSGATVPEEFAVVDRLALLCGAEMEERRALEAAWTEADRARRRTASPVPPPAPVPAAPESMPEPAAPEPGPGPAPD
;
A
#
# COMPACT_ATOMS: atom_id res chain seq x y z
N MET A 1 -10.15 9.55 16.45
CA MET A 1 -10.47 8.10 16.49
C MET A 1 -9.32 7.35 15.85
N PRO A 2 -8.75 6.30 16.45
CA PRO A 2 -7.69 5.51 15.82
C PRO A 2 -8.32 4.71 14.70
N LYS A 3 -8.50 5.35 13.53
CA LYS A 3 -9.30 4.76 12.46
C LYS A 3 -8.69 3.45 11.96
N ASP A 4 -7.39 3.24 12.15
CA ASP A 4 -6.70 2.09 11.57
C ASP A 4 -5.45 1.64 12.38
N ALA A 5 -5.50 1.61 13.72
CA ALA A 5 -4.35 1.19 14.54
C ALA A 5 -3.83 -0.22 14.19
N ALA A 6 -4.75 -1.15 13.84
CA ALA A 6 -4.39 -2.47 13.35
C ALA A 6 -3.67 -2.42 11.99
N VAL A 7 -4.08 -1.48 11.11
CA VAL A 7 -3.45 -1.29 9.81
C VAL A 7 -2.09 -0.61 9.94
N GLU A 8 -1.95 0.34 10.87
CA GLU A 8 -0.65 0.95 11.21
C GLU A 8 0.33 -0.08 11.77
N GLU A 9 -0.12 -0.99 12.64
CA GLU A 9 0.73 -2.06 13.18
C GLU A 9 1.18 -3.01 12.06
N PHE A 10 0.25 -3.43 11.19
CA PHE A 10 0.58 -4.20 10.00
C PHE A 10 1.61 -3.49 9.11
N ALA A 11 1.39 -2.21 8.81
CA ALA A 11 2.29 -1.37 8.02
C ALA A 11 3.69 -1.28 8.66
N ARG A 12 3.76 -1.16 9.99
CA ARG A 12 5.01 -1.12 10.76
C ARG A 12 5.78 -2.42 10.66
N LEU A 13 5.11 -3.58 10.78
CA LEU A 13 5.72 -4.90 10.62
C LEU A 13 6.30 -5.09 9.22
N VAL A 14 5.53 -4.79 8.16
CA VAL A 14 5.99 -4.87 6.77
C VAL A 14 7.20 -3.95 6.53
N ARG A 15 7.16 -2.72 7.07
CA ARG A 15 8.26 -1.77 6.95
C ARG A 15 9.51 -2.25 7.68
N GLY A 16 9.36 -2.87 8.85
CA GLY A 16 10.45 -3.48 9.60
C GLY A 16 11.14 -4.61 8.82
N LEU A 17 10.35 -5.50 8.23
CA LEU A 17 10.85 -6.56 7.34
C LEU A 17 11.63 -5.98 6.16
N LYS A 18 11.06 -4.97 5.48
CA LYS A 18 11.71 -4.28 4.35
C LYS A 18 13.02 -3.60 4.76
N ALA A 19 13.07 -2.99 5.95
CA ALA A 19 14.26 -2.29 6.43
C ALA A 19 15.45 -3.24 6.65
N ARG A 20 15.19 -4.50 7.04
CA ARG A 20 16.23 -5.53 7.18
C ARG A 20 16.73 -6.05 5.83
N ASP A 21 15.83 -6.17 4.87
CA ASP A 21 16.11 -6.72 3.54
C ASP A 21 16.73 -5.67 2.58
N GLY A 22 16.56 -4.38 2.86
CA GLY A 22 17.21 -3.28 2.14
C GLY A 22 16.70 -3.04 0.71
N ARG A 23 15.60 -3.70 0.29
CA ARG A 23 15.06 -3.59 -1.06
C ARG A 23 14.05 -2.44 -1.21
N SER A 24 14.06 -1.81 -2.39
CA SER A 24 13.11 -0.75 -2.77
C SER A 24 11.71 -1.32 -3.07
N TYR A 25 10.68 -0.49 -2.87
CA TYR A 25 9.29 -0.85 -3.15
C TYR A 25 9.05 -1.26 -4.61
N GLU A 26 9.81 -0.71 -5.56
CA GLU A 26 9.76 -1.10 -6.97
C GLU A 26 10.27 -2.53 -7.22
N ALA A 27 11.33 -2.94 -6.53
CA ALA A 27 11.89 -4.29 -6.67
C ALA A 27 10.92 -5.35 -6.13
N LEU A 28 10.25 -5.05 -5.01
CA LEU A 28 9.22 -5.92 -4.45
C LEU A 28 7.98 -5.94 -5.34
N GLY A 29 7.52 -4.77 -5.81
CA GLY A 29 6.36 -4.66 -6.70
C GLY A 29 6.52 -5.47 -7.98
N ARG A 30 7.67 -5.37 -8.66
CA ARG A 30 7.97 -6.15 -9.86
C ARG A 30 7.91 -7.67 -9.64
N ARG A 31 8.32 -8.16 -8.47
CA ARG A 31 8.25 -9.60 -8.15
C ARG A 31 6.87 -10.08 -7.72
N LEU A 32 6.05 -9.20 -7.17
CA LEU A 32 4.69 -9.50 -6.73
C LEU A 32 3.65 -9.27 -7.86
N SER A 33 4.07 -8.75 -9.03
CA SER A 33 3.18 -8.21 -10.07
C SER A 33 2.24 -7.11 -9.54
N VAL A 34 2.73 -6.32 -8.59
CA VAL A 34 1.99 -5.20 -7.96
C VAL A 34 2.74 -3.91 -8.23
N SER A 35 2.03 -2.83 -8.59
CA SER A 35 2.66 -1.52 -8.79
C SER A 35 3.26 -0.98 -7.49
N ALA A 36 4.39 -0.28 -7.59
CA ALA A 36 5.07 0.33 -6.44
C ALA A 36 4.12 1.27 -5.65
N SER A 37 3.24 2.00 -6.34
CA SER A 37 2.23 2.86 -5.73
C SER A 37 1.20 2.10 -4.89
N THR A 38 0.73 0.93 -5.36
CA THR A 38 -0.16 0.04 -4.60
C THR A 38 0.57 -0.51 -3.37
N LEU A 39 1.82 -0.91 -3.55
CA LEU A 39 2.64 -1.46 -2.47
C LEU A 39 2.98 -0.40 -1.40
N HIS A 40 3.20 0.84 -1.82
CA HIS A 40 3.37 1.97 -0.91
C HIS A 40 2.09 2.20 -0.10
N ARG A 41 0.92 2.16 -0.74
CA ARG A 41 -0.38 2.28 -0.07
C ARG A 41 -0.60 1.18 0.98
N TYR A 42 -0.15 -0.05 0.69
CA TYR A 42 -0.17 -1.16 1.65
C TYR A 42 0.78 -0.92 2.82
N CYS A 43 2.00 -0.44 2.54
CA CYS A 43 3.01 -0.16 3.56
C CYS A 43 2.75 1.11 4.38
N SER A 44 1.90 2.02 3.89
CA SER A 44 1.45 3.21 4.62
C SER A 44 0.15 2.96 5.39
N GLY A 45 -0.43 1.76 5.26
CA GLY A 45 -1.71 1.41 5.86
C GLY A 45 -2.93 2.12 5.25
N ALA A 46 -2.76 2.70 4.05
CA ALA A 46 -3.85 3.34 3.33
C ALA A 46 -4.74 2.33 2.57
N THR A 47 -4.28 1.09 2.36
CA THR A 47 -5.10 0.01 1.80
C THR A 47 -4.61 -1.33 2.31
N VAL A 48 -5.51 -2.21 2.74
CA VAL A 48 -5.18 -3.59 3.13
C VAL A 48 -5.48 -4.52 1.96
N PRO A 49 -4.55 -5.39 1.52
CA PRO A 49 -4.83 -6.38 0.49
C PRO A 49 -5.91 -7.37 0.96
N GLU A 50 -6.78 -7.80 0.05
CA GLU A 50 -7.87 -8.75 0.36
C GLU A 50 -7.37 -10.19 0.55
N GLU A 51 -6.20 -10.48 -0.02
CA GLU A 51 -5.58 -11.80 0.01
C GLU A 51 -4.26 -11.75 0.76
N PHE A 52 -4.14 -12.54 1.83
CA PHE A 52 -2.89 -12.72 2.55
C PHE A 52 -1.78 -13.32 1.68
N ALA A 53 -2.12 -14.01 0.57
CA ALA A 53 -1.12 -14.59 -0.34
C ALA A 53 -0.11 -13.58 -0.90
N VAL A 54 -0.53 -12.32 -1.13
CA VAL A 54 0.37 -11.24 -1.58
C VAL A 54 1.34 -10.84 -0.46
N VAL A 55 0.83 -10.79 0.77
CA VAL A 55 1.58 -10.47 1.99
C VAL A 55 2.57 -11.59 2.32
N ASP A 56 2.14 -12.84 2.20
CA ASP A 56 2.94 -14.03 2.43
C ASP A 56 4.11 -14.13 1.46
N ARG A 57 3.86 -13.89 0.16
CA ARG A 57 4.93 -13.81 -0.85
C ARG A 57 5.91 -12.68 -0.56
N LEU A 58 5.43 -11.52 -0.11
CA LEU A 58 6.29 -10.40 0.28
C LEU A 58 7.17 -10.81 1.46
N ALA A 59 6.60 -11.44 2.49
CA ALA A 59 7.33 -11.92 3.67
C ALA A 59 8.38 -12.96 3.29
N LEU A 60 8.04 -13.92 2.42
CA LEU A 60 8.97 -14.91 1.86
C LEU A 60 10.12 -14.25 1.09
N LEU A 61 9.83 -13.23 0.27
CA LEU A 61 10.85 -12.49 -0.46
C LEU A 61 11.81 -11.76 0.49
N CYS A 62 11.29 -11.18 1.58
CA CYS A 62 12.09 -10.51 2.60
C CYS A 62 12.83 -11.48 3.55
N GLY A 63 12.64 -12.80 3.41
CA GLY A 63 13.26 -13.80 4.28
C GLY A 63 12.65 -13.86 5.69
N ALA A 64 11.38 -13.49 5.85
CA ALA A 64 10.69 -13.56 7.14
C ALA A 64 10.62 -14.99 7.66
N GLU A 65 10.89 -15.20 8.94
CA GLU A 65 10.69 -16.49 9.58
C GLU A 65 9.19 -16.78 9.80
N MET A 66 8.86 -18.04 10.12
CA MET A 66 7.46 -18.44 10.38
C MET A 66 6.81 -17.63 11.50
N GLU A 67 7.58 -17.24 12.52
CA GLU A 67 7.07 -16.46 13.64
C GLU A 67 6.68 -15.04 13.19
N GLU A 68 7.52 -14.39 12.39
CA GLU A 68 7.22 -13.09 11.77
C GLU A 68 6.01 -13.18 10.83
N ARG A 69 5.91 -14.25 10.04
CA ARG A 69 4.74 -14.50 9.17
C ARG A 69 3.46 -14.66 9.96
N ARG A 70 3.47 -15.38 11.09
CA ARG A 70 2.29 -15.50 11.98
C ARG A 70 1.90 -14.18 12.62
N ALA A 71 2.87 -13.40 13.10
CA ALA A 71 2.60 -12.06 13.65
C ALA A 71 1.97 -11.16 12.58
N LEU A 72 2.48 -11.23 11.35
CA LEU A 72 1.96 -10.50 10.20
C LEU A 72 0.56 -10.96 9.79
N GLU A 73 0.27 -12.26 9.83
CA GLU A 73 -1.05 -12.83 9.57
C GLU A 73 -2.09 -12.37 10.59
N ALA A 74 -1.73 -12.38 11.88
CA ALA A 74 -2.60 -11.90 12.95
C ALA A 74 -2.90 -10.40 12.79
N ALA A 75 -1.87 -9.58 12.53
CA ALA A 75 -2.02 -8.14 12.29
C ALA A 75 -2.85 -7.86 11.02
N TRP A 76 -2.60 -8.59 9.93
CA TRP A 76 -3.36 -8.47 8.69
C TRP A 76 -4.83 -8.87 8.88
N THR A 77 -5.10 -9.92 9.65
CA THR A 77 -6.47 -10.38 9.92
C THR A 77 -7.27 -9.32 10.69
N GLU A 78 -6.66 -8.69 11.70
CA GLU A 78 -7.32 -7.59 12.43
C GLU A 78 -7.52 -6.36 11.53
N ALA A 79 -6.52 -6.03 10.70
CA ALA A 79 -6.60 -4.97 9.72
C ALA A 79 -7.71 -5.22 8.67
N ASP A 80 -7.85 -6.45 8.15
CA ASP A 80 -8.91 -6.83 7.22
C ASP A 80 -10.29 -6.78 7.88
N ARG A 81 -10.41 -7.23 9.14
CA ARG A 81 -11.67 -7.11 9.90
C ARG A 81 -12.05 -5.66 10.14
N ALA A 82 -11.09 -4.80 10.47
CA ALA A 82 -11.32 -3.36 10.63
C ALA A 82 -11.75 -2.72 9.30
N ARG A 83 -11.04 -3.04 8.20
CA ARG A 83 -11.38 -2.61 6.84
C ARG A 83 -12.79 -3.07 6.41
N ARG A 84 -13.15 -4.33 6.66
CA ARG A 84 -14.49 -4.86 6.33
C ARG A 84 -15.59 -4.18 7.14
N ARG A 85 -15.35 -3.84 8.40
CA ARG A 85 -16.31 -3.12 9.24
C ARG A 85 -16.55 -1.69 8.77
N THR A 86 -15.51 -0.99 8.31
CA THR A 86 -15.65 0.36 7.75
C THR A 86 -16.29 0.36 6.37
N ALA A 87 -16.38 -0.80 5.69
CA ALA A 87 -16.90 -0.93 4.32
C ALA A 87 -18.38 -1.40 4.16
N SER A 88 -19.17 -1.64 5.21
CA SER A 88 -20.55 -2.21 5.10
C SER A 88 -21.62 -1.28 4.47
N PRO A 89 -22.69 -1.81 3.81
CA PRO A 89 -22.77 -2.94 2.88
C PRO A 89 -23.41 -2.51 1.53
N VAL A 90 -22.66 -2.58 0.44
CA VAL A 90 -23.20 -2.73 -0.92
C VAL A 90 -22.46 -3.92 -1.53
N PRO A 91 -23.13 -4.83 -2.26
CA PRO A 91 -22.48 -6.01 -2.83
C PRO A 91 -21.25 -5.60 -3.65
N PRO A 92 -20.16 -6.37 -3.61
CA PRO A 92 -18.90 -5.95 -4.21
C PRO A 92 -19.12 -5.68 -5.71
N PRO A 93 -18.83 -4.48 -6.22
CA PRO A 93 -18.66 -4.32 -7.66
C PRO A 93 -17.50 -5.23 -8.06
N ALA A 94 -17.73 -6.02 -9.11
CA ALA A 94 -16.69 -6.80 -9.77
C ALA A 94 -15.39 -5.98 -9.90
N PRO A 95 -14.20 -6.60 -9.77
CA PRO A 95 -12.95 -5.88 -9.89
C PRO A 95 -12.85 -5.29 -11.30
N VAL A 96 -13.20 -4.02 -11.45
CA VAL A 96 -12.75 -3.23 -12.58
C VAL A 96 -11.25 -3.01 -12.36
N PRO A 97 -10.39 -3.29 -13.35
CA PRO A 97 -8.99 -2.96 -13.24
C PRO A 97 -8.89 -1.44 -13.07
N ALA A 98 -8.53 -0.99 -11.87
CA ALA A 98 -8.11 0.38 -11.62
C ALA A 98 -6.82 0.63 -12.41
N ALA A 99 -6.99 1.13 -13.64
CA ALA A 99 -5.99 1.92 -14.31
C ALA A 99 -5.60 3.12 -13.40
N PRO A 100 -4.34 3.55 -13.43
CA PRO A 100 -3.78 4.42 -12.41
C PRO A 100 -4.19 5.89 -12.65
N GLU A 101 -4.89 6.49 -11.69
CA GLU A 101 -4.80 7.94 -11.49
C GLU A 101 -3.65 8.22 -10.52
N SER A 102 -2.51 8.56 -11.11
CA SER A 102 -1.45 9.31 -10.45
C SER A 102 -0.79 10.20 -11.49
N MET A 103 -1.39 11.36 -11.70
CA MET A 103 -0.67 12.59 -12.01
C MET A 103 -1.30 13.71 -11.19
N PRO A 104 -0.66 14.16 -10.10
CA PRO A 104 -0.48 15.58 -9.92
C PRO A 104 0.86 15.91 -10.56
N GLU A 105 0.79 16.42 -11.77
CA GLU A 105 1.88 17.14 -12.41
C GLU A 105 2.24 18.32 -11.49
N PRO A 106 3.49 18.45 -11.01
CA PRO A 106 3.93 19.67 -10.36
C PRO A 106 4.17 20.72 -11.45
N ALA A 107 3.10 21.42 -11.85
CA ALA A 107 3.23 22.64 -12.61
C ALA A 107 3.79 23.72 -11.66
N ALA A 108 5.11 23.90 -11.71
CA ALA A 108 5.80 25.01 -11.10
C ALA A 108 5.16 26.35 -11.54
N PRO A 109 4.90 27.28 -10.61
CA PRO A 109 4.46 28.62 -10.97
C PRO A 109 5.67 29.46 -11.34
N GLU A 110 5.74 29.97 -12.57
CA GLU A 110 6.57 31.14 -12.87
C GLU A 110 5.69 32.32 -13.34
N PRO A 111 5.82 33.49 -12.70
CA PRO A 111 4.98 34.66 -12.91
C PRO A 111 5.38 35.43 -14.20
N GLY A 112 4.41 36.11 -14.84
CA GLY A 112 4.66 37.07 -15.93
C GLY A 112 5.56 38.25 -15.51
N PRO A 113 5.95 39.19 -16.40
CA PRO A 113 5.01 39.94 -17.24
C PRO A 113 5.54 40.41 -18.62
N GLY A 114 4.68 41.04 -19.44
CA GLY A 114 5.14 41.98 -20.47
C GLY A 114 4.27 42.06 -21.74
N PRO A 115 3.49 43.14 -21.95
CA PRO A 115 2.74 43.40 -23.17
C PRO A 115 3.56 44.22 -24.17
N ALA A 116 3.32 44.06 -25.48
CA ALA A 116 3.34 45.15 -26.45
C ALA A 116 2.78 44.71 -27.82
N PRO A 117 2.05 45.58 -28.52
CA PRO A 117 1.45 45.34 -29.85
C PRO A 117 2.35 45.81 -31.00
N ASP A 118 2.05 45.34 -32.22
CA ASP A 118 1.95 46.16 -33.46
C ASP A 118 0.91 45.52 -34.40
#